data_AF-A0AAV2H414-F1
#
_entry.id   AF-A0AAV2H414-F1
#
_cell.length_a   1.000
_cell.length_b   1.000
_cell.length_c   1.000
_cell.angle_alpha   90.00
_cell.angle_beta   90.00
_cell.angle_gamma   90.00
#
_symmetry.space_group_name_H-M   'P 1'
#
loop_
_entity.id
_entity.type
_entity.pdbx_description
1 polymer ?
#
loop_
_entity_poly.entity_id
_entity_poly.type
_entity_poly.pdbx_seq_one_letter_code
_entity_poly.pdbx_strand_id
1 'polypeptide(L)'
;MATSTSSDDSIPIELKEKLAAFDTHLSELEVGLNPILSINRTALIEKMDPLDAAKTDLVAAYAINSLFWMYMNVCGMNPKDHAVRQELTRIQSYMQRVKEIEDKKKAPKLDKEGAKRFVRSALWQAAQKKHEDKDISTSAKSSSHQNSQEGKSGKKRKRNEK
;
A
#
# COMPACT_ATOMS: atom_id res chain seq x y z
N MET A 1 57.51 -10.59 49.61
CA MET A 1 57.43 -9.39 48.73
C MET A 1 56.21 -9.56 47.85
N ALA A 2 55.28 -8.61 47.95
CA ALA A 2 53.99 -8.65 47.28
C ALA A 2 54.12 -8.24 45.81
N THR A 3 53.53 -9.02 44.91
CA THR A 3 53.05 -8.52 43.63
C THR A 3 51.54 -8.67 43.64
N SER A 4 50.90 -7.63 44.17
CA SER A 4 49.47 -7.38 44.03
C SER A 4 49.10 -7.38 42.55
N THR A 5 48.44 -8.43 42.10
CA THR A 5 47.68 -8.45 40.84
C THR A 5 46.48 -7.53 41.04
N SER A 6 46.70 -6.24 40.81
CA SER A 6 45.64 -5.24 40.75
C SER A 6 44.74 -5.55 39.57
N SER A 7 43.47 -5.74 39.86
CA SER A 7 42.37 -5.96 38.93
C SER A 7 42.32 -4.85 37.88
N ASP A 8 42.92 -5.08 36.73
CA ASP A 8 42.84 -4.20 35.56
C ASP A 8 42.22 -4.96 34.38
N ASP A 9 41.18 -5.76 34.67
CA ASP A 9 40.18 -6.24 33.70
C ASP A 9 39.29 -5.07 33.23
N SER A 10 39.92 -3.92 32.94
CA SER A 10 39.20 -2.72 32.54
C SER A 10 38.77 -2.88 31.09
N ILE A 11 37.46 -2.67 30.84
CA ILE A 11 36.84 -2.70 29.51
C ILE A 11 37.73 -1.92 28.52
N PRO A 12 38.07 -2.49 27.35
CA PRO A 12 38.90 -1.82 26.35
C PRO A 12 38.42 -0.41 26.04
N ILE A 13 39.34 0.55 25.93
CA ILE A 13 39.01 1.97 25.78
C ILE A 13 38.15 2.22 24.53
N GLU A 14 38.37 1.44 23.46
CA GLU A 14 37.62 1.49 22.21
C GLU A 14 36.14 1.06 22.36
N LEU A 15 35.85 0.29 23.40
CA LEU A 15 34.49 -0.20 23.69
C LEU A 15 33.76 0.68 24.70
N LYS A 16 34.48 1.45 25.53
CA LYS A 16 33.86 2.32 26.54
C LYS A 16 32.89 3.31 25.93
N GLU A 17 33.28 3.99 24.84
CA GLU A 17 32.42 4.96 24.15
C GLU A 17 31.18 4.27 23.53
N LYS A 18 31.38 3.13 22.87
CA LYS A 18 30.28 2.36 22.26
C LYS A 18 29.28 1.86 23.31
N LEU A 19 29.78 1.43 24.47
CA LEU A 19 28.96 0.95 25.57
C LEU A 19 28.18 2.08 26.24
N ALA A 20 28.82 3.25 26.44
CA ALA A 20 28.14 4.45 26.95
C ALA A 20 27.03 4.92 26.00
N ALA A 21 27.28 4.91 24.68
CA ALA A 21 26.26 5.21 23.68
C ALA A 21 25.12 4.19 23.69
N PHE A 22 25.43 2.90 23.83
CA PHE A 22 24.44 1.83 23.92
C PHE A 22 23.54 1.97 25.15
N ASP A 23 24.12 2.28 26.31
CA ASP A 23 23.39 2.53 27.57
C ASP A 23 22.46 3.75 27.47
N THR A 24 22.95 4.82 26.82
CA THR A 24 22.13 6.01 26.55
C THR A 24 20.93 5.67 25.67
N HIS A 25 21.14 4.95 24.56
CA HIS A 25 20.05 4.54 23.68
C HIS A 25 19.07 3.57 24.35
N LEU A 26 19.52 2.68 25.25
CA LEU A 26 18.65 1.82 26.05
C LEU A 26 17.76 2.65 26.97
N SER A 27 18.34 3.64 27.65
CA SER A 27 17.59 4.56 28.53
C SER A 27 16.53 5.35 27.75
N GLU A 28 16.88 5.87 26.57
CA GLU A 28 15.93 6.56 25.68
C GLU A 28 14.80 5.63 25.21
N LEU A 29 15.14 4.38 24.87
CA LEU A 29 14.16 3.38 24.46
C LEU A 29 13.18 3.05 25.59
N GLU A 30 13.66 2.85 26.82
CA GLU A 30 12.81 2.59 27.98
C GLU A 30 11.82 3.73 28.23
N VAL A 31 12.29 4.98 28.17
CA VAL A 31 11.45 6.17 28.26
C VAL A 31 10.39 6.18 27.16
N GLY A 32 10.77 5.86 25.92
CA GLY A 32 9.85 5.78 24.78
C GLY A 32 8.82 4.66 24.87
N LEU A 33 9.16 3.54 25.52
CA LEU A 33 8.27 2.37 25.67
C LEU A 33 7.35 2.46 26.90
N ASN A 34 7.70 3.25 27.91
CA ASN A 34 6.89 3.39 29.12
C ASN A 34 5.40 3.69 28.86
N PRO A 35 5.01 4.60 27.94
CA PRO A 35 3.61 4.87 27.66
C PRO A 35 2.85 3.64 27.14
N ILE A 36 3.45 2.87 26.22
CA ILE A 36 2.77 1.71 25.63
C ILE A 36 2.68 0.52 26.60
N LEU A 37 3.65 0.40 27.52
CA LEU A 37 3.65 -0.62 28.56
C LEU A 37 2.70 -0.31 29.72
N SER A 38 2.44 0.98 29.99
CA SER A 38 1.56 1.42 31.08
C SER A 38 0.07 1.36 30.72
N ILE A 39 -0.27 1.38 29.43
CA ILE A 39 -1.65 1.41 28.96
C ILE A 39 -2.19 -0.03 28.81
N ASN A 40 -3.41 -0.27 29.29
CA ASN A 40 -4.09 -1.54 29.05
C ASN A 40 -4.45 -1.70 27.56
N ARG A 41 -3.94 -2.77 26.93
CA ARG A 41 -4.15 -3.05 25.50
C ARG A 41 -5.63 -3.14 25.11
N THR A 42 -6.48 -3.75 25.94
CA THR A 42 -7.92 -3.90 25.64
C THR A 42 -8.60 -2.53 25.57
N ALA A 43 -8.32 -1.66 26.54
CA ALA A 43 -8.85 -0.30 26.58
C ALA A 43 -8.32 0.59 25.42
N LEU A 44 -7.13 0.29 24.90
CA LEU A 44 -6.56 1.00 23.76
C LEU A 44 -7.25 0.60 22.45
N ILE A 45 -7.48 -0.70 22.23
CA ILE A 45 -8.09 -1.24 21.02
C ILE A 45 -9.55 -0.79 20.88
N GLU A 46 -10.29 -0.68 21.98
CA GLU A 46 -11.68 -0.19 21.96
C GLU A 46 -11.82 1.24 21.41
N LYS A 47 -10.75 2.05 21.50
CA LYS A 47 -10.74 3.46 21.06
C LYS A 47 -10.15 3.64 19.66
N MET A 48 -9.73 2.57 18.99
CA MET A 48 -9.02 2.62 17.71
C MET A 48 -9.85 2.01 16.58
N ASP A 49 -9.65 2.53 15.36
CA ASP A 49 -10.12 1.85 14.14
C ASP A 49 -9.42 0.49 14.03
N PRO A 50 -10.08 -0.58 13.54
CA PRO A 50 -9.45 -1.90 13.43
C PRO A 50 -8.14 -1.90 12.63
N LEU A 51 -8.01 -0.99 11.66
CA LEU A 51 -6.79 -0.86 10.87
C LEU A 51 -5.63 -0.25 11.68
N ASP A 52 -5.92 0.73 12.53
CA ASP A 52 -4.91 1.38 13.39
C ASP A 52 -4.52 0.48 14.57
N ALA A 53 -5.46 -0.33 15.07
CA ALA A 53 -5.16 -1.40 16.03
C ALA A 53 -4.18 -2.42 15.42
N ALA A 54 -4.44 -2.87 14.19
CA ALA A 54 -3.55 -3.82 13.50
C ALA A 54 -2.14 -3.26 13.26
N LYS A 55 -2.01 -1.97 12.93
CA LYS A 55 -0.70 -1.31 12.83
C LYS A 55 0.04 -1.28 14.16
N THR A 56 -0.67 -0.92 15.22
CA THR A 56 -0.11 -0.85 16.58
C THR A 56 0.43 -2.22 17.01
N ASP A 57 -0.34 -3.28 16.79
CA ASP A 57 0.10 -4.65 17.07
C ASP A 57 1.30 -5.09 16.21
N LEU A 58 1.32 -4.74 14.92
CA LEU A 58 2.44 -5.06 14.03
C LEU A 58 3.73 -4.34 14.44
N VAL A 59 3.63 -3.07 14.83
CA VAL A 59 4.78 -2.30 15.34
C VAL A 59 5.27 -2.87 16.66
N ALA A 60 4.37 -3.24 17.58
CA ALA A 60 4.74 -3.90 18.84
C ALA A 60 5.44 -5.24 18.60
N ALA A 61 4.91 -6.07 17.70
CA ALA A 61 5.54 -7.34 17.31
C ALA A 61 6.92 -7.13 16.68
N TYR A 62 7.06 -6.12 15.81
CA TYR A 62 8.35 -5.76 15.22
C TYR A 62 9.37 -5.31 16.27
N ALA A 63 8.94 -4.47 17.22
CA ALA A 63 9.78 -3.99 18.30
C ALA A 63 10.30 -5.15 19.17
N ILE A 64 9.41 -6.04 19.62
CA ILE A 64 9.79 -7.21 20.44
C ILE A 64 10.80 -8.09 19.71
N ASN A 65 10.57 -8.40 18.44
CA ASN A 65 11.49 -9.23 17.66
C ASN A 65 12.83 -8.52 17.39
N SER A 66 12.82 -7.20 17.23
CA SER A 66 14.04 -6.39 17.06
C SER A 66 14.87 -6.35 18.35
N LEU A 67 14.22 -6.23 19.51
CA LEU A 67 14.90 -6.30 20.81
C LEU A 67 15.44 -7.70 21.08
N PHE A 68 14.70 -8.74 20.69
CA PHE A 68 15.20 -10.12 20.77
C PHE A 68 16.40 -10.35 19.85
N TRP A 69 16.39 -9.77 18.65
CA TRP A 69 17.55 -9.77 17.75
C TRP A 69 18.76 -9.11 18.41
N MET A 70 18.58 -7.93 19.00
CA MET A 70 19.63 -7.23 19.75
C MET A 70 20.17 -8.08 20.91
N TYR A 71 19.28 -8.69 21.71
CA TYR A 71 19.65 -9.58 22.80
C TYR A 71 20.55 -10.73 22.33
N MET A 72 20.21 -11.39 21.22
CA MET A 72 21.06 -12.46 20.68
C MET A 72 22.45 -11.98 20.28
N ASN A 73 22.57 -10.77 19.69
CA ASN A 73 23.88 -10.20 19.37
C ASN A 73 24.72 -9.98 20.63
N VAL A 74 24.11 -9.50 21.72
CA VAL A 74 24.81 -9.30 23.00
C VAL A 74 25.24 -10.64 23.62
N CYS A 75 24.45 -11.69 23.46
CA CYS A 75 24.82 -13.04 23.88
C CYS A 75 25.84 -13.73 22.95
N GLY A 76 26.30 -13.08 21.89
CA GLY A 76 27.23 -13.66 20.91
C GLY A 76 26.61 -14.73 20.01
N MET A 77 25.28 -14.83 19.97
CA MET A 77 24.56 -15.74 19.09
C MET A 77 24.28 -15.08 17.75
N ASN A 78 24.48 -15.79 16.64
CA ASN A 78 24.16 -15.26 15.31
C ASN A 78 22.64 -15.24 15.07
N PRO A 79 22.01 -14.06 15.01
CA PRO A 79 20.57 -13.96 14.85
C PRO A 79 20.07 -14.42 13.47
N LYS A 80 20.96 -14.50 12.46
CA LYS A 80 20.61 -14.93 11.10
C LYS A 80 20.30 -16.43 11.01
N ASP A 81 20.87 -17.21 11.91
CA ASP A 81 20.69 -18.66 11.98
C ASP A 81 19.50 -19.04 12.87
N HIS A 82 18.90 -18.06 13.54
CA HIS A 82 17.77 -18.23 14.44
C HIS A 82 16.42 -17.95 13.74
N ALA A 83 15.34 -18.55 14.25
CA ALA A 83 13.98 -18.39 13.73
C ALA A 83 13.46 -16.94 13.74
N VAL A 84 14.07 -16.05 14.54
CA VAL A 84 13.69 -14.62 14.60
C VAL A 84 13.73 -13.94 13.23
N ARG A 85 14.64 -14.39 12.34
CA ARG A 85 14.73 -13.84 10.98
C ARG A 85 13.44 -14.09 10.20
N GLN A 86 12.89 -15.29 10.34
CA GLN A 86 11.63 -15.67 9.69
C GLN A 86 10.47 -14.86 10.28
N GLU A 87 10.48 -14.63 11.60
CA GLU A 87 9.49 -13.79 12.26
C GLU A 87 9.52 -12.34 11.76
N LEU A 88 10.70 -11.74 11.58
CA LEU A 88 10.82 -10.40 11.00
C LEU A 88 10.30 -10.36 9.55
N THR A 89 10.63 -11.34 8.72
CA THR A 89 10.08 -11.44 7.36
C THR A 89 8.56 -11.60 7.37
N ARG A 90 8.03 -12.39 8.30
CA ARG A 90 6.58 -12.57 8.47
C ARG A 90 5.91 -11.25 8.84
N ILE A 91 6.44 -10.51 9.79
CA ILE A 91 5.92 -9.20 10.20
C ILE A 91 5.95 -8.21 9.05
N GLN A 92 7.05 -8.13 8.29
CA GLN A 92 7.15 -7.27 7.10
C GLN A 92 6.08 -7.60 6.05
N SER A 93 5.80 -8.88 5.84
CA SER A 93 4.73 -9.30 4.91
C SER A 93 3.35 -8.79 5.35
N TYR A 94 3.07 -8.80 6.66
CA TYR A 94 1.81 -8.26 7.20
C TYR A 94 1.76 -6.74 7.15
N MET A 95 2.87 -6.04 7.39
CA MET A 95 2.94 -4.58 7.21
C MET A 95 2.67 -4.19 5.76
N GLN A 96 3.21 -4.93 4.79
CA GLN A 96 2.94 -4.74 3.38
C GLN A 96 1.45 -4.97 3.05
N ARG A 97 0.83 -5.98 3.65
CA ARG A 97 -0.60 -6.24 3.49
C ARG A 97 -1.47 -5.11 4.06
N VAL A 98 -1.11 -4.54 5.21
CA VAL A 98 -1.80 -3.37 5.78
C VAL A 98 -1.69 -2.18 4.82
N LYS A 99 -0.50 -1.93 4.28
CA LYS A 99 -0.28 -0.86 3.28
C LYS A 99 -1.14 -1.06 2.04
N GLU A 100 -1.23 -2.28 1.51
CA GLU A 100 -2.11 -2.58 0.37
C GLU A 100 -3.59 -2.31 0.67
N ILE A 101 -4.05 -2.59 1.89
CA ILE A 101 -5.42 -2.30 2.31
C ILE A 101 -5.67 -0.79 2.35
N GLU A 102 -4.71 -0.02 2.86
CA GLU A 102 -4.76 1.45 2.86
C GLU A 102 -4.78 2.03 1.45
N ASP A 103 -3.93 1.51 0.57
CA ASP A 103 -3.85 1.96 -0.82
C ASP A 103 -5.13 1.62 -1.59
N LYS A 104 -5.72 0.44 -1.35
CA LYS A 104 -7.04 0.06 -1.88
C LYS A 104 -8.15 1.00 -1.42
N LYS A 105 -8.09 1.51 -0.18
CA LYS A 105 -9.06 2.50 0.33
C LYS A 105 -8.96 3.84 -0.41
N LYS A 106 -7.78 4.19 -0.91
CA LYS A 106 -7.51 5.43 -1.68
C LYS A 106 -7.73 5.27 -3.20
N ALA A 107 -7.84 4.04 -3.70
CA ALA A 107 -7.96 3.78 -5.12
C ALA A 107 -9.27 4.37 -5.72
N PRO A 108 -9.22 4.87 -6.98
CA PRO A 108 -10.41 5.40 -7.65
C PRO A 108 -11.46 4.31 -7.80
N LYS A 109 -12.70 4.62 -7.40
CA LYS A 109 -13.83 3.71 -7.53
C LYS A 109 -14.45 3.83 -8.92
N LEU A 110 -14.75 2.69 -9.55
CA LEU A 110 -15.47 2.66 -10.81
C LEU A 110 -16.90 3.20 -10.60
N ASP A 111 -17.30 4.17 -11.42
CA ASP A 111 -18.69 4.61 -11.49
C ASP A 111 -19.54 3.56 -12.22
N LYS A 112 -20.10 2.65 -11.42
CA LYS A 112 -20.99 1.59 -11.91
C LYS A 112 -22.24 2.16 -12.58
N GLU A 113 -22.71 3.33 -12.16
CA GLU A 113 -23.90 3.94 -12.74
C GLU A 113 -23.60 4.57 -14.10
N GLY A 114 -22.49 5.31 -14.19
CA GLY A 114 -21.95 5.80 -15.45
C GLY A 114 -21.73 4.68 -16.47
N ALA A 115 -21.09 3.58 -16.06
CA ALA A 115 -20.90 2.41 -16.91
C ALA A 115 -22.23 1.83 -17.43
N LYS A 116 -23.25 1.71 -16.57
CA LYS A 116 -24.60 1.28 -16.98
C LYS A 116 -25.24 2.23 -17.99
N ARG A 117 -25.08 3.55 -17.81
CA ARG A 117 -25.58 4.56 -18.75
C ARG A 117 -24.90 4.44 -20.10
N PHE A 118 -23.59 4.24 -20.14
CA PHE A 118 -22.85 4.00 -21.39
C PHE A 118 -23.34 2.76 -22.12
N VAL A 119 -23.48 1.63 -21.42
CA VAL A 119 -24.00 0.39 -22.01
C VAL A 119 -25.41 0.57 -22.55
N ARG A 120 -26.31 1.21 -21.77
CA ARG A 120 -27.70 1.46 -22.20
C ARG A 120 -27.77 2.36 -23.43
N SER A 121 -26.98 3.43 -23.45
CA SER A 121 -26.92 4.37 -24.59
C SER A 121 -26.38 3.68 -25.84
N ALA A 122 -25.32 2.88 -25.72
CA ALA A 122 -24.77 2.11 -26.83
C ALA A 122 -25.79 1.11 -27.41
N LEU A 123 -26.53 0.39 -26.55
CA LEU A 123 -27.58 -0.53 -26.99
C LEU A 123 -28.74 0.20 -27.67
N TRP A 124 -29.15 1.36 -27.13
CA TRP A 124 -30.20 2.19 -27.72
C TRP A 124 -29.80 2.73 -29.09
N GLN A 125 -28.59 3.28 -29.22
CA GLN A 125 -28.06 3.79 -30.49
C GLN A 125 -27.90 2.67 -31.54
N ALA A 126 -27.46 1.48 -31.12
CA ALA A 126 -27.38 0.32 -32.01
C ALA A 126 -28.76 -0.15 -32.49
N ALA A 127 -29.80 -0.04 -31.65
CA ALA A 127 -31.17 -0.32 -32.05
C ALA A 127 -31.68 0.74 -33.04
N GLN A 128 -31.46 2.03 -32.76
CA GLN A 128 -31.86 3.12 -33.66
C GLN A 128 -31.19 3.03 -35.04
N LYS A 129 -29.87 2.75 -35.09
CA LYS A 129 -29.15 2.56 -36.35
C LYS A 129 -29.70 1.38 -37.17
N LYS A 130 -30.10 0.28 -36.52
CA LYS A 130 -30.76 -0.86 -37.20
C LYS A 130 -32.14 -0.50 -37.75
N HIS A 131 -32.86 0.42 -37.11
CA HIS A 131 -34.13 0.93 -37.62
C HIS A 131 -33.90 1.89 -38.80
N GLU A 132 -32.95 2.82 -38.70
CA GLU A 132 -32.59 3.73 -39.80
C GLU A 132 -32.09 2.97 -41.05
N ASP A 133 -31.22 1.96 -40.89
CA ASP A 133 -30.77 1.12 -42.03
C ASP A 133 -31.91 0.30 -42.64
N LYS A 134 -32.91 -0.12 -41.84
CA LYS A 134 -34.11 -0.80 -42.35
C LYS A 134 -35.02 0.16 -43.11
N ASP A 135 -35.28 1.35 -42.60
CA ASP A 135 -36.16 2.36 -43.21
C ASP A 135 -35.55 2.94 -44.50
N ILE A 136 -34.21 3.06 -44.57
CA ILE A 136 -33.48 3.42 -45.79
C ILE A 136 -33.58 2.29 -46.83
N SER A 137 -33.52 1.02 -46.41
CA SER A 137 -33.64 -0.13 -47.32
C SER A 137 -35.04 -0.35 -47.90
N THR A 138 -36.11 0.02 -47.16
CA THR A 138 -37.49 0.00 -47.65
C THR A 138 -37.81 1.20 -48.53
N SER A 139 -37.26 2.39 -48.25
CA SER A 139 -37.40 3.58 -49.10
C SER A 139 -36.61 3.47 -50.42
N ALA A 140 -35.41 2.86 -50.41
CA ALA A 140 -34.61 2.64 -51.62
C ALA A 140 -35.21 1.60 -52.58
N LYS A 141 -36.13 0.74 -52.12
CA LYS A 141 -36.83 -0.23 -52.99
C LYS A 141 -38.02 0.39 -53.76
N SER A 142 -38.46 1.58 -53.37
CA SER A 142 -39.55 2.32 -54.03
C SER A 142 -39.10 3.44 -54.99
N SER A 143 -37.79 3.73 -55.08
CA SER A 143 -37.28 4.86 -55.89
C SER A 143 -36.33 4.48 -57.02
N SER A 144 -36.24 3.19 -57.40
CA SER A 144 -35.55 2.80 -58.64
C SER A 144 -36.45 2.93 -59.87
N HIS A 145 -36.84 4.16 -60.22
CA HIS A 145 -37.16 4.55 -61.61
C HIS A 145 -36.92 6.06 -61.75
N GLN A 146 -35.93 6.40 -62.60
CA GLN A 146 -35.57 7.74 -63.13
C GLN A 146 -34.86 8.67 -62.11
N ASN A 147 -33.80 9.42 -62.42
CA ASN A 147 -33.16 9.81 -63.67
C ASN A 147 -31.72 10.29 -63.37
N SER A 148 -30.84 10.19 -64.37
CA SER A 148 -29.49 10.75 -64.39
C SER A 148 -29.51 12.28 -64.51
N GLN A 149 -28.67 13.00 -63.77
CA GLN A 149 -27.84 14.11 -64.29
C GLN A 149 -26.88 14.70 -63.23
N GLU A 150 -25.75 15.16 -63.75
CA GLU A 150 -24.53 15.66 -63.09
C GLU A 150 -24.71 16.88 -62.17
N GLY A 151 -23.79 17.02 -61.21
CA GLY A 151 -23.57 18.27 -60.48
C GLY A 151 -22.48 18.20 -59.42
N LYS A 152 -21.24 18.56 -59.79
CA LYS A 152 -20.10 18.81 -58.89
C LYS A 152 -20.45 19.85 -57.81
N SER A 153 -20.00 19.65 -56.56
CA SER A 153 -19.25 20.67 -55.79
C SER A 153 -18.91 20.14 -54.38
N GLY A 154 -17.62 20.17 -54.04
CA GLY A 154 -17.12 19.82 -52.70
C GLY A 154 -17.27 20.96 -51.69
N LYS A 155 -17.31 20.63 -50.40
CA LYS A 155 -16.90 21.58 -49.34
C LYS A 155 -16.36 20.85 -48.10
N LYS A 156 -15.04 20.93 -47.95
CA LYS A 156 -14.28 20.71 -46.70
C LYS A 156 -14.93 21.46 -45.54
N ARG A 157 -15.08 20.81 -44.39
CA ARG A 157 -15.22 21.49 -43.10
C ARG A 157 -13.97 21.24 -42.25
N LYS A 158 -13.32 22.35 -41.91
CA LYS A 158 -12.07 22.48 -41.18
C LYS A 158 -12.21 22.02 -39.73
N ARG A 159 -11.19 21.26 -39.30
CA ARG A 159 -10.70 21.18 -37.92
C ARG A 159 -10.41 22.58 -37.38
N ASN A 160 -10.82 22.87 -36.15
CA ASN A 160 -10.23 23.97 -35.39
C ASN A 160 -10.13 23.56 -33.92
N GLU A 161 -8.88 23.50 -33.45
CA GLU A 161 -8.49 23.52 -32.04
C GLU A 161 -8.71 24.93 -31.47
N LYS A 162 -9.20 24.98 -30.23
CA LYS A 162 -8.55 25.74 -29.16
C LYS A 162 -8.91 25.10 -27.83
#